data_AF-A0A7S3UAQ4-F1
#
_entry.id   AF-A0A7S3UAQ4-F1
#
_cell.length_a   1.000
_cell.length_b   1.000
_cell.length_c   1.000
_cell.angle_alpha   90.00
_cell.angle_beta   90.00
_cell.angle_gamma   90.00
#
_symmetry.space_group_name_H-M   'P 1'
#
loop_
_entity.id
_entity.type
_entity.pdbx_description
1 polymer ?
#
loop_
_entity_poly.entity_id
_entity_poly.type
_entity_poly.pdbx_seq_one_letter_code
_entity_poly.pdbx_strand_id
1 'polypeptide(L)'
;MENTKRNERCDTRVGHVDDQQVHPCAEGAARRMTPREEAVYMAKLAEQAERYEEMVEYMKQVALLADEQELSVEERNLLSVAFKNVIGARRASWRIISSIEQKEESKGLVDNATRIKAYRKKVRRGPTH
;
A
#
# COMPACT_ATOMS: atom_id res chain seq x y z
N MET A 1 -41.00 -60.97 5.62
CA MET A 1 -42.48 -60.96 5.58
C MET A 1 -42.88 -61.08 7.03
N GLU A 2 -43.46 -60.11 7.74
CA GLU A 2 -44.47 -59.07 7.46
C GLU A 2 -43.99 -57.75 8.16
N ASN A 3 -44.10 -56.52 7.65
CA ASN A 3 -45.27 -55.68 7.40
C ASN A 3 -46.28 -55.67 8.58
N THR A 4 -46.78 -54.59 9.18
CA THR A 4 -46.75 -53.13 9.03
C THR A 4 -47.60 -52.57 10.21
N LYS A 5 -47.39 -51.30 10.61
CA LYS A 5 -48.38 -50.26 11.03
C LYS A 5 -47.93 -49.52 12.31
N ARG A 6 -47.46 -48.26 12.20
CA ARG A 6 -48.21 -46.96 12.06
C ARG A 6 -48.49 -46.39 13.47
N ASN A 7 -47.62 -45.52 13.98
CA ASN A 7 -47.63 -44.04 13.90
C ASN A 7 -48.83 -43.39 14.59
N GLU A 8 -48.55 -42.61 15.65
CA GLU A 8 -49.18 -41.39 16.19
C GLU A 8 -48.38 -41.07 17.49
N ARG A 9 -47.93 -39.87 17.89
CA ARG A 9 -48.23 -38.47 17.59
C ARG A 9 -47.13 -37.61 18.27
N CYS A 10 -46.77 -36.48 17.67
CA CYS A 10 -45.83 -35.48 18.20
C CYS A 10 -46.56 -34.54 19.18
N ASP A 11 -45.97 -34.11 20.31
CA ASP A 11 -45.79 -32.67 20.62
C ASP A 11 -44.93 -32.41 21.88
N THR A 12 -44.23 -31.29 21.77
CA THR A 12 -43.28 -30.56 22.59
C THR A 12 -43.50 -30.50 24.11
N ARG A 13 -42.38 -30.59 24.86
CA ARG A 13 -42.16 -29.77 26.05
C ARG A 13 -40.66 -29.54 26.29
N VAL A 14 -40.36 -28.27 26.48
CA VAL A 14 -39.07 -27.60 26.63
C VAL A 14 -38.24 -28.24 27.75
N GLY A 15 -37.07 -28.77 27.40
CA GLY A 15 -36.02 -29.13 28.34
C GLY A 15 -35.02 -27.98 28.46
N HIS A 16 -34.95 -27.40 29.66
CA HIS A 16 -33.88 -26.52 30.10
C HIS A 16 -32.55 -27.29 29.97
N VAL A 17 -31.65 -26.83 29.11
CA VAL A 17 -30.29 -27.37 29.00
C VAL A 17 -29.40 -26.56 29.93
N ASP A 18 -29.16 -27.13 31.10
CA ASP A 18 -28.08 -26.77 32.01
C ASP A 18 -26.72 -26.91 31.31
N ASP A 19 -25.94 -25.83 31.40
CA ASP A 19 -24.53 -25.82 31.75
C ASP A 19 -23.68 -27.05 31.31
N GLN A 20 -23.28 -27.06 30.04
CA GLN A 20 -22.00 -27.66 29.70
C GLN A 20 -21.28 -26.79 28.68
N GLN A 21 -20.51 -25.88 29.25
CA GLN A 21 -19.52 -25.05 28.61
C GLN A 21 -18.46 -25.92 27.92
N VAL A 22 -18.72 -26.31 26.68
CA VAL A 22 -17.65 -26.65 25.74
C VAL A 22 -16.96 -25.35 25.37
N HIS A 23 -15.86 -25.06 26.06
CA HIS A 23 -14.92 -24.00 25.73
C HIS A 23 -14.39 -24.22 24.31
N PRO A 24 -14.69 -23.34 23.33
CA PRO A 24 -13.88 -23.30 22.13
C PRO A 24 -12.51 -22.78 22.55
N CYS A 25 -11.48 -23.59 22.28
CA CYS A 25 -10.09 -23.23 22.47
C CYS A 25 -9.84 -21.81 21.95
N ALA A 26 -9.17 -20.99 22.78
CA ALA A 26 -8.83 -19.62 22.48
C ALA A 26 -7.93 -19.53 21.23
N GLU A 27 -8.53 -19.27 20.08
CA GLU A 27 -7.85 -18.61 18.98
C GLU A 27 -7.79 -17.12 19.33
N GLY A 28 -6.57 -16.63 19.59
CA GLY A 28 -6.32 -15.23 19.92
C GLY A 28 -6.97 -14.32 18.87
N ALA A 29 -7.85 -13.43 19.32
CA ALA A 29 -8.53 -12.49 18.46
C ALA A 29 -7.51 -11.54 17.80
N ALA A 30 -7.07 -11.87 16.58
CA ALA A 30 -6.32 -10.94 15.76
C ALA A 30 -7.23 -9.73 15.48
N ARG A 31 -6.88 -8.57 16.04
CA ARG A 31 -7.54 -7.30 15.70
C ARG A 31 -7.44 -7.11 14.19
N ARG A 32 -8.58 -6.96 13.51
CA ARG A 32 -8.58 -6.60 12.09
C ARG A 32 -8.03 -5.20 11.94
N MET A 33 -7.05 -5.05 11.06
CA MET A 33 -6.44 -3.77 10.76
C MET A 33 -7.39 -2.96 9.87
N THR A 34 -7.47 -1.65 10.11
CA THR A 34 -8.24 -0.75 9.24
C THR A 34 -7.47 -0.54 7.93
N PRO A 35 -8.15 -0.19 6.82
CA PRO A 35 -7.47 0.11 5.56
C PRO A 35 -6.39 1.20 5.68
N ARG A 36 -6.58 2.18 6.59
CA ARG A 36 -5.59 3.23 6.88
C ARG A 36 -4.37 2.65 7.59
N GLU A 37 -4.58 1.83 8.62
CA GLU A 37 -3.48 1.16 9.32
C GLU A 37 -2.70 0.23 8.36
N GLU A 38 -3.41 -0.50 7.48
CA GLU A 38 -2.82 -1.33 6.40
C GLU A 38 -1.94 -0.51 5.46
N ALA A 39 -2.43 0.62 4.97
CA ALA A 39 -1.66 1.50 4.12
C ALA A 39 -0.41 2.07 4.84
N VAL A 40 -0.53 2.46 6.11
CA VAL A 40 0.63 2.91 6.92
C VAL A 40 1.65 1.79 7.11
N TYR A 41 1.21 0.57 7.38
CA TYR A 41 2.08 -0.59 7.53
C TYR A 41 2.84 -0.90 6.23
N MET A 42 2.14 -0.90 5.09
CA MET A 42 2.77 -1.10 3.79
C MET A 42 3.73 0.04 3.42
N ALA A 43 3.42 1.29 3.78
CA ALA A 43 4.34 2.41 3.58
C ALA A 43 5.65 2.23 4.38
N LYS A 44 5.57 1.75 5.63
CA LYS A 44 6.76 1.44 6.44
C LYS A 44 7.58 0.30 5.83
N LEU A 45 6.94 -0.75 5.33
CA LEU A 45 7.66 -1.82 4.62
C LEU A 45 8.34 -1.32 3.35
N ALA A 46 7.67 -0.47 2.57
CA ALA A 46 8.22 0.14 1.37
C ALA A 46 9.41 1.07 1.68
N GLU A 47 9.35 1.81 2.80
CA GLU A 47 10.46 2.62 3.30
C GLU A 47 11.69 1.74 3.61
N GLN A 48 11.53 0.65 4.35
CA GLN A 48 12.62 -0.27 4.67
C GLN A 48 13.21 -0.95 3.43
N ALA A 49 12.41 -1.14 2.39
CA ALA A 49 12.84 -1.68 1.11
C ALA A 49 13.37 -0.62 0.13
N GLU A 50 13.44 0.65 0.54
CA GLU A 50 13.81 1.80 -0.31
C GLU A 50 12.96 1.95 -1.58
N ARG A 51 11.74 1.41 -1.60
CA ARG A 51 10.79 1.49 -2.73
C ARG A 51 9.89 2.72 -2.58
N TYR A 52 10.50 3.90 -2.65
CA TYR A 52 9.81 5.16 -2.36
C TYR A 52 8.67 5.52 -3.33
N GLU A 53 8.69 5.04 -4.58
CA GLU A 53 7.58 5.25 -5.51
C GLU A 53 6.30 4.54 -5.03
N GLU A 54 6.41 3.31 -4.51
CA GLU A 54 5.27 2.60 -3.91
C GLU A 54 4.88 3.19 -2.55
N MET A 55 5.87 3.62 -1.76
CA MET A 55 5.61 4.31 -0.50
C MET A 55 4.73 5.56 -0.72
N VAL A 56 4.96 6.31 -1.82
CA VAL A 56 4.10 7.45 -2.20
C VAL A 56 2.67 6.99 -2.48
N GLU A 57 2.46 5.86 -3.17
CA GLU A 57 1.12 5.35 -3.44
C GLU A 57 0.37 4.94 -2.17
N TYR A 58 1.04 4.25 -1.23
CA TYR A 58 0.43 3.93 0.07
C TYR A 58 0.13 5.19 0.89
N MET A 59 1.04 6.17 0.92
CA MET A 59 0.80 7.41 1.67
C MET A 59 -0.26 8.30 1.04
N LYS A 60 -0.50 8.22 -0.28
CA LYS A 60 -1.68 8.82 -0.93
C LYS A 60 -2.96 8.17 -0.43
N GLN A 61 -3.00 6.83 -0.31
CA GLN A 61 -4.17 6.13 0.24
C GLN A 61 -4.45 6.56 1.68
N VAL A 62 -3.41 6.68 2.53
CA VAL A 62 -3.56 7.21 3.90
C VAL A 62 -4.18 8.61 3.90
N ALA A 63 -3.74 9.49 3.00
CA ALA A 63 -4.29 10.84 2.87
C ALA A 63 -5.74 10.87 2.35
N LEU A 64 -6.11 9.95 1.46
CA LEU A 64 -7.49 9.82 0.96
C LEU A 64 -8.43 9.21 2.02
N LEU A 65 -7.92 8.38 2.93
CA LEU A 65 -8.68 7.79 4.03
C LEU A 65 -8.77 8.70 5.27
N ALA A 66 -8.24 9.93 5.18
CA ALA A 66 -8.16 10.89 6.27
C ALA A 66 -9.35 11.88 6.33
N ASP A 67 -10.45 11.59 5.61
CA ASP A 67 -11.58 12.51 5.33
C ASP A 67 -12.00 13.44 6.49
N GLU A 68 -12.20 12.91 7.70
CA GLU A 68 -12.53 13.70 8.90
C GLU A 68 -11.40 13.73 9.95
N GLN A 69 -10.41 12.84 9.82
CA GLN A 69 -9.36 12.63 10.80
C GLN A 69 -8.02 13.08 10.23
N GLU A 70 -7.52 14.21 10.74
CA GLU A 70 -6.21 14.74 10.37
C GLU A 70 -5.09 13.68 10.39
N LEU A 71 -4.10 13.87 9.52
CA LEU A 71 -2.89 13.06 9.53
C LEU A 71 -2.16 13.23 10.87
N SER A 72 -1.77 12.14 11.50
CA SER A 72 -0.89 12.17 12.66
C SER A 72 0.50 12.73 12.29
N VAL A 73 1.28 13.09 13.30
CA VAL A 73 2.68 13.54 13.10
C VAL A 73 3.49 12.47 12.36
N GLU A 74 3.29 11.20 12.71
CA GLU A 74 3.98 10.08 12.07
C GLU A 74 3.61 9.95 10.59
N GLU A 75 2.33 9.98 10.26
CA GLU A 75 1.86 9.87 8.87
C GLU A 75 2.33 11.04 8.01
N ARG A 76 2.34 12.27 8.55
CA ARG A 76 2.90 13.44 7.86
C ARG A 76 4.40 13.29 7.60
N ASN A 77 5.14 12.71 8.55
CA ASN A 77 6.56 12.43 8.38
C ASN A 77 6.79 11.39 7.29
N LEU A 78 6.03 10.28 7.30
CA LEU A 78 6.11 9.25 6.26
C LEU A 78 5.79 9.83 4.86
N LEU A 79 4.74 10.65 4.76
CA LEU A 79 4.39 11.34 3.51
C LEU A 79 5.56 12.23 3.03
N SER A 80 6.17 12.97 3.95
CA SER A 80 7.33 13.82 3.64
C SER A 80 8.54 13.01 3.18
N VAL A 81 8.86 11.91 3.85
CA VAL A 81 9.97 11.02 3.50
C VAL A 81 9.76 10.42 2.11
N ALA A 82 8.57 9.90 1.83
CA ALA A 82 8.23 9.29 0.55
C ALA A 82 8.46 10.26 -0.62
N PHE A 83 7.84 11.44 -0.58
CA PHE A 83 7.96 12.43 -1.65
C PHE A 83 9.37 13.02 -1.77
N LYS A 84 10.04 13.32 -0.65
CA LYS A 84 11.42 13.85 -0.67
C LYS A 84 12.38 12.90 -1.37
N ASN A 85 12.26 11.60 -1.14
CA ASN A 85 13.14 10.60 -1.76
C ASN A 85 12.87 10.45 -3.26
N VAL A 86 11.60 10.32 -3.68
CA VAL A 86 11.26 10.22 -5.11
C VAL A 86 11.75 11.45 -5.89
N ILE A 87 11.48 12.66 -5.37
CA ILE A 87 11.91 13.90 -6.01
C ILE A 87 13.44 14.05 -5.94
N GLY A 88 14.05 13.65 -4.83
CA GLY A 88 15.50 13.67 -4.63
C GLY A 88 16.24 12.82 -5.67
N ALA A 89 15.79 11.58 -5.87
CA ALA A 89 16.32 10.68 -6.89
C ALA A 89 16.17 11.29 -8.29
N ARG A 90 14.99 11.82 -8.64
CA ARG A 90 14.75 12.49 -9.94
C ARG A 90 15.66 13.69 -10.17
N ARG A 91 15.88 14.52 -9.14
CA ARG A 91 16.79 15.67 -9.20
C ARG A 91 18.24 15.22 -9.39
N ALA A 92 18.66 14.14 -8.72
CA ALA A 92 19.99 13.57 -8.93
C ALA A 92 20.16 13.10 -10.38
N SER A 93 19.21 12.33 -10.91
CA SER A 93 19.22 11.90 -12.31
C SER A 93 19.26 13.08 -13.28
N TRP A 94 18.43 14.11 -13.07
CA TRP A 94 18.42 15.31 -13.91
C TRP A 94 19.78 16.03 -13.93
N ARG A 95 20.44 16.18 -12.77
CA ARG A 95 21.76 16.80 -12.67
C ARG A 95 22.81 16.01 -13.46
N ILE A 96 22.82 14.69 -13.30
CA ILE A 96 23.75 13.80 -14.02
C ILE A 96 23.54 13.94 -15.53
N ILE A 97 22.29 13.83 -15.99
CA ILE A 97 21.95 13.92 -17.42
C ILE A 97 22.33 15.29 -17.99
N SER A 98 22.08 16.37 -17.25
CA SER A 98 22.46 17.72 -17.68
C SER A 98 23.98 17.89 -17.80
N SER A 99 24.75 17.27 -16.89
CA SER A 99 26.22 17.27 -16.99
C SER A 99 26.72 16.48 -18.20
N ILE A 100 26.08 15.35 -18.53
CA ILE A 100 26.42 14.54 -19.71
C ILE A 100 26.08 15.31 -20.99
N GLU A 101 24.92 15.95 -21.06
CA GLU A 101 24.52 16.80 -22.20
C GLU A 101 25.57 17.86 -22.50
N GLN A 102 25.98 18.61 -21.47
CA GLN A 102 26.98 19.68 -21.61
C GLN A 102 28.34 19.14 -22.09
N LYS A 103 28.76 17.96 -21.61
CA LYS A 103 30.00 17.32 -22.06
C LYS A 103 29.94 16.91 -23.53
N GLU A 104 28.81 16.39 -24.00
CA GLU A 104 28.65 16.00 -25.40
C GLU A 104 28.55 17.22 -26.33
N GLU A 105 27.89 18.29 -25.89
CA GLU A 105 27.89 19.59 -26.59
C GLU A 105 29.31 20.14 -26.74
N SER A 106 30.14 20.08 -25.69
CA SER A 106 31.54 20.54 -25.77
C SER A 106 32.43 19.74 -26.73
N LYS A 107 32.06 18.50 -27.06
CA LYS A 107 32.77 17.65 -28.03
C LYS A 107 32.31 17.88 -29.48
N GLY A 108 31.28 18.71 -29.70
CA GLY A 108 30.66 18.91 -31.01
C GLY A 108 29.77 17.74 -31.47
N LEU A 109 29.38 16.84 -30.57
CA LEU A 109 28.53 15.68 -30.89
C LEU A 109 27.04 16.05 -30.83
N VAL A 110 26.59 16.85 -31.79
CA VAL A 110 25.25 17.47 -31.81
C VAL A 110 24.11 16.44 -31.78
N ASP A 111 24.26 15.31 -32.47
CA ASP A 111 23.24 14.25 -32.50
C ASP A 111 23.08 13.59 -31.13
N ASN A 112 24.19 13.30 -30.44
CA ASN A 112 24.18 12.76 -29.09
C ASN A 112 23.55 13.75 -28.10
N ALA A 113 23.96 15.02 -28.15
CA ALA A 113 23.38 16.07 -27.33
C ALA A 113 21.86 16.19 -27.53
N THR A 114 21.39 16.09 -28.77
CA THR A 114 19.95 16.12 -29.10
C THR A 114 19.20 14.93 -28.49
N ARG A 115 19.75 13.72 -28.58
CA ARG A 115 19.18 12.51 -27.95
C ARG A 115 19.13 12.63 -26.42
N ILE A 116 20.19 13.14 -25.81
CA ILE A 116 20.29 13.35 -24.36
C ILE A 116 19.27 14.41 -23.91
N LYS A 117 19.13 15.50 -24.66
CA LYS A 117 18.15 16.56 -24.38
C LYS A 117 16.70 16.04 -24.41
N ALA A 118 16.38 15.16 -25.35
CA ALA A 118 15.08 14.48 -25.39
C ALA A 118 14.86 13.59 -24.16
N TYR A 119 15.86 12.79 -23.78
CA TYR A 119 15.80 11.95 -22.58
C TYR A 119 15.67 12.77 -21.29
N ARG A 120 16.43 13.86 -21.18
CA ARG A 120 16.35 14.82 -20.07
C ARG A 120 14.92 15.31 -19.89
N LYS A 121 14.25 15.76 -20.96
CA LYS A 121 12.83 16.18 -20.92
C LYS A 121 11.89 15.08 -20.39
N LYS A 122 12.15 13.81 -20.72
CA LYS A 122 11.38 12.66 -20.19
C LYS A 122 11.54 12.53 -18.67
N VAL A 123 12.77 12.61 -18.15
CA VAL A 123 13.03 12.51 -16.71
C VAL A 123 12.34 13.62 -15.91
N ARG A 124 12.25 14.85 -16.46
CA ARG A 124 11.51 15.96 -15.84
C ARG A 124 10.00 15.76 -15.81
N ARG A 125 9.41 15.18 -16.85
CA ARG A 125 7.95 14.95 -16.90
C ARG A 125 7.50 13.89 -15.91
N GLY A 126 8.39 12.96 -15.53
CA GLY A 126 8.03 11.84 -14.69
C GLY A 126 7.41 10.68 -15.48
N PRO A 127 7.07 9.57 -14.80
CA PRO A 127 6.39 8.44 -15.40
C PRO A 127 5.05 8.91 -15.96
N THR A 128 4.85 8.65 -17.25
CA THR A 128 3.54 8.76 -17.89
C THR A 128 2.72 7.55 -17.43
N HIS A 129 1.80 7.77 -16.49
CA HIS A 129 0.73 6.82 -16.19
C HIS A 129 -0.41 7.01 -17.20
#